data_AF-A0A7X9RX15-F1
#
_entry.id   AF-A0A7X9RX15-F1
#
_cell.length_a   1.000
_cell.length_b   1.000
_cell.length_c   1.000
_cell.angle_alpha   90.00
_cell.angle_beta   90.00
_cell.angle_gamma   90.00
#
_symmetry.space_group_name_H-M   'P 1'
#
loop_
_entity.id
_entity.type
_entity.pdbx_description
1 polymer ?
#
loop_
_entity_poly.entity_id
_entity_poly.type
_entity_poly.pdbx_seq_one_letter_code
_entity_poly.pdbx_strand_id
1 'polypeptide(L)'
;MLKYSKTILLLLFSLLLQQTVMAQMDCAEKMVKAQNAFDQGNIEEVEGLLRDCLKGGFNDSQKEKAYKLLALCNIYQLRKSEAEADIKKLLKTNPFSVVDEENDPQEYIELLNNFNRQPSFYYGVEAGGNLGLVQVDRSYVITQDVQSSNYNEQVGFEGNLNFGMYLYHWLDWGLFAGYRMSTIELRNKDVLGILTTTYQEQQQFFTSGVMLNINFRRHPKNIYLSSENEKSITTSPLYPFIRLTGNYNQLLSADASIKGTFALEGSTETSQDQKSVLTKRYTQEIRLGGGIGLKKQYKRGAFYFLVQYQYALNDLVLESERYKGDIFSTAYAHIDDDYRNHLVTFEVGYQHYFYRFKKKK
;
A
#
# COMPACT_ATOMS: atom_id res chain seq x y z
N MET A 1 39.99 -25.63 21.29
CA MET A 1 40.00 -24.26 21.86
C MET A 1 38.88 -23.33 21.33
N LEU A 2 38.16 -23.63 20.24
CA LEU A 2 37.12 -22.74 19.69
C LEU A 2 35.72 -22.79 20.35
N LYS A 3 35.45 -23.70 21.30
CA LYS A 3 34.10 -23.85 21.89
C LYS A 3 33.75 -22.81 22.97
N TYR A 4 34.73 -22.18 23.61
CA TYR A 4 34.49 -21.21 24.69
C TYR A 4 34.36 -19.74 24.21
N SER A 5 34.68 -19.47 22.94
CA SER A 5 34.64 -18.10 22.39
C SER A 5 33.22 -17.57 22.20
N LYS A 6 32.26 -18.42 21.81
CA LYS A 6 30.86 -18.00 21.57
C LYS A 6 30.11 -17.68 22.86
N THR A 7 30.39 -18.40 23.96
CA THR A 7 29.77 -18.17 25.27
C THR A 7 30.27 -16.91 25.94
N ILE A 8 31.57 -16.57 25.78
CA ILE A 8 32.13 -15.31 26.31
C ILE A 8 31.54 -14.09 25.59
N LEU A 9 31.33 -14.16 24.27
CA LEU A 9 30.74 -13.06 23.51
C LEU A 9 29.27 -12.78 23.91
N LEU A 10 28.49 -13.82 24.20
CA LEU A 10 27.10 -13.72 24.65
C LEU A 10 26.99 -13.13 26.08
N LEU A 11 27.93 -13.46 26.95
CA LEU A 11 28.02 -12.91 28.31
C LEU A 11 28.48 -11.44 28.31
N LEU A 12 29.39 -11.06 27.39
CA LEU A 12 29.82 -9.67 27.22
C LEU A 12 28.68 -8.78 26.68
N PHE A 13 27.85 -9.32 25.77
CA PHE A 13 26.68 -8.61 25.24
C PHE A 13 25.58 -8.43 26.30
N SER A 14 25.40 -9.41 27.19
CA SER A 14 24.49 -9.32 28.35
C SER A 14 24.91 -8.26 29.37
N LEU A 15 26.21 -8.01 29.56
CA LEU A 15 26.70 -7.01 30.52
C LEU A 15 26.53 -5.56 30.01
N LEU A 16 26.62 -5.35 28.69
CA LEU A 16 26.44 -4.03 28.07
C LEU A 16 24.98 -3.57 28.07
N LEU A 17 24.02 -4.49 28.13
CA LEU A 17 22.58 -4.18 28.19
C LEU A 17 22.13 -3.62 29.55
N GLN A 18 22.92 -3.76 30.62
CA GLN A 18 22.52 -3.30 31.96
C GLN A 18 22.75 -1.80 32.19
N GLN A 19 23.57 -1.13 31.37
CA GLN A 19 23.86 0.31 31.57
C GLN A 19 22.75 1.24 31.07
N THR A 20 21.77 0.75 30.33
CA THR A 20 20.68 1.58 29.78
C THR A 20 19.51 1.79 30.75
N VAL A 21 19.42 0.99 31.82
CA VAL A 21 18.28 1.03 32.76
C VAL A 21 18.39 2.19 33.75
N MET A 22 19.61 2.55 34.17
CA MET A 22 19.85 3.60 35.19
C MET A 22 19.52 5.02 34.69
N ALA A 23 19.61 5.29 33.39
CA ALA A 23 19.29 6.60 32.82
C ALA A 23 17.77 6.88 32.73
N GLN A 24 16.92 5.84 32.77
CA GLN A 24 15.48 5.99 32.63
C GLN A 24 14.79 6.41 33.95
N MET A 25 15.32 5.96 35.09
CA MET A 25 14.77 6.31 36.41
C MET A 25 14.87 7.82 36.70
N ASP A 26 16.00 8.43 36.36
CA ASP A 26 16.23 9.88 36.56
C ASP A 26 15.26 10.73 35.72
N CYS A 27 14.96 10.31 34.48
CA CYS A 27 14.05 11.07 33.63
C CYS A 27 12.58 10.99 34.06
N ALA A 28 12.12 9.81 34.50
CA ALA A 28 10.78 9.70 35.06
C ALA A 28 10.59 10.60 36.28
N GLU A 29 11.58 10.65 37.17
CA GLU A 29 11.58 11.54 38.34
C GLU A 29 11.62 13.02 37.93
N LYS A 30 12.47 13.39 36.96
CA LYS A 30 12.52 14.75 36.41
C LYS A 30 11.21 15.19 35.78
N MET A 31 10.47 14.29 35.12
CA MET A 31 9.14 14.60 34.58
C MET A 31 8.14 14.95 35.70
N VAL A 32 8.16 14.21 36.81
CA VAL A 32 7.31 14.50 37.98
C VAL A 32 7.71 15.82 38.63
N LYS A 33 9.01 16.07 38.81
CA LYS A 33 9.53 17.34 39.33
C LYS A 33 9.13 18.53 38.45
N ALA A 34 9.21 18.37 37.13
CA ALA A 34 8.82 19.40 36.18
C ALA A 34 7.32 19.72 36.27
N GLN A 35 6.47 18.70 36.42
CA GLN A 35 5.04 18.91 36.63
C GLN A 35 4.76 19.65 37.94
N ASN A 36 5.37 19.22 39.05
CA ASN A 36 5.22 19.89 40.34
C ASN A 36 5.70 21.35 40.30
N ALA A 37 6.81 21.62 39.62
CA ALA A 37 7.32 22.99 39.45
C ALA A 37 6.33 23.86 38.68
N PHE A 38 5.74 23.33 37.61
CA PHE A 38 4.68 24.02 36.86
C PHE A 38 3.44 24.28 37.71
N ASP A 39 2.97 23.27 38.46
CA ASP A 39 1.78 23.38 39.33
C ASP A 39 2.00 24.40 40.47
N GLN A 40 3.24 24.59 40.91
CA GLN A 40 3.63 25.60 41.91
C GLN A 40 3.89 27.00 41.32
N GLY A 41 3.81 27.16 40.00
CA GLY A 41 4.11 28.42 39.32
C GLY A 41 5.60 28.69 39.08
N ASN A 42 6.49 27.73 39.36
CA ASN A 42 7.94 27.80 39.11
C ASN A 42 8.26 27.43 37.64
N ILE A 43 7.68 28.17 36.70
CA ILE A 43 7.66 27.81 35.27
C ILE A 43 9.07 27.82 34.64
N GLU A 44 10.00 28.63 35.16
CA GLU A 44 11.35 28.80 34.63
C GLU A 44 12.24 27.54 34.81
N GLU A 45 11.96 26.73 35.83
CA GLU A 45 12.75 25.53 36.13
C GLU A 45 12.40 24.34 35.22
N VAL A 46 11.19 24.33 34.67
CA VAL A 46 10.63 23.23 33.88
C VAL A 46 11.52 22.85 32.70
N GLU A 47 12.01 23.84 31.95
CA GLU A 47 12.84 23.57 30.77
C GLU A 47 14.15 22.89 31.15
N GLY A 48 14.81 23.34 32.22
CA GLY A 48 16.06 22.76 32.71
C GLY A 48 15.90 21.30 33.11
N LEU A 49 14.78 20.96 33.74
CA LEU A 49 14.45 19.58 34.16
C LEU A 49 14.21 18.65 32.97
N LEU A 50 13.60 19.14 31.88
CA LEU A 50 13.18 18.31 30.76
C LEU A 50 14.23 18.22 29.63
N ARG A 51 15.13 19.20 29.48
CA ARG A 51 16.00 19.37 28.31
C ARG A 51 16.85 18.13 27.99
N ASP A 52 17.48 17.52 28.99
CA ASP A 52 18.34 16.36 28.76
C ASP A 52 17.53 15.09 28.52
N CYS A 53 16.38 14.96 29.17
CA CYS A 53 15.47 13.83 28.97
C CYS A 53 14.83 13.83 27.58
N LEU A 54 14.58 15.00 27.00
CA LEU A 54 14.09 15.14 25.62
C LEU A 54 15.11 14.66 24.57
N LYS A 55 16.42 14.69 24.85
CA LYS A 55 17.47 14.26 23.90
C LYS A 55 17.53 12.73 23.73
N GLY A 56 17.17 11.96 24.75
CA GLY A 56 17.26 10.49 24.67
C GLY A 56 16.73 9.68 25.86
N GLY A 57 16.20 10.33 26.90
CA GLY A 57 15.69 9.64 28.10
C GLY A 57 14.20 9.31 28.06
N PHE A 58 13.40 10.09 27.32
CA PHE A 58 11.96 9.90 27.24
C PHE A 58 11.49 9.01 26.09
N ASN A 59 10.49 8.18 26.36
CA ASN A 59 9.67 7.53 25.34
C ASN A 59 8.69 8.52 24.68
N ASP A 60 7.99 8.12 23.62
CA ASP A 60 7.11 9.02 22.86
C ASP A 60 5.97 9.61 23.69
N SER A 61 5.40 8.84 24.63
CA SER A 61 4.34 9.33 25.53
C SER A 61 4.87 10.37 26.51
N GLN A 62 6.06 10.15 27.06
CA GLN A 62 6.72 11.12 27.94
C GLN A 62 7.13 12.38 27.18
N LYS A 63 7.63 12.25 25.94
CA LYS A 63 7.95 13.39 25.07
C LYS A 63 6.71 14.21 24.76
N GLU A 64 5.58 13.58 24.48
CA GLU A 64 4.30 14.27 24.29
C GLU A 64 3.93 15.11 25.52
N LYS A 65 3.94 14.52 26.71
CA LYS A 65 3.64 15.24 27.96
C LYS A 65 4.64 16.38 28.22
N ALA A 66 5.93 16.14 28.01
CA ALA A 66 6.97 17.13 28.19
C ALA A 66 6.81 18.32 27.22
N TYR A 67 6.55 18.08 25.94
CA TYR A 67 6.31 19.16 24.97
C TYR A 67 4.99 19.90 25.24
N LYS A 68 3.94 19.22 25.73
CA LYS A 68 2.71 19.89 26.20
C LYS A 68 3.02 20.84 27.35
N LEU A 69 3.76 20.37 28.34
CA LEU A 69 4.15 21.16 29.51
C LEU A 69 4.98 22.39 29.11
N LEU A 70 5.99 22.21 28.25
CA LEU A 70 6.79 23.33 27.73
C LEU A 70 5.96 24.35 26.93
N ALA A 71 4.99 23.88 26.13
CA ALA A 71 4.07 24.77 25.43
C ALA A 71 3.24 25.61 26.40
N LEU A 72 2.70 24.99 27.46
CA LEU A 72 1.95 25.70 28.51
C LEU A 72 2.83 26.71 29.24
N CYS A 73 4.05 26.32 29.63
CA CYS A 73 5.04 27.22 30.22
C CYS A 73 5.27 28.47 29.36
N ASN A 74 5.50 28.28 28.06
CA ASN A 74 5.76 29.37 27.13
C ASN A 74 4.53 30.24 26.89
N ILE A 75 3.30 29.68 26.95
CA ILE A 75 2.06 30.46 26.92
C ILE A 75 1.98 31.38 28.15
N TYR A 76 2.20 30.86 29.36
CA TYR A 76 2.17 31.68 30.58
C TYR A 76 3.25 32.76 30.62
N GLN A 77 4.42 32.49 30.03
CA GLN A 77 5.51 33.48 29.89
C GLN A 77 5.32 34.43 28.70
N LEU A 78 4.20 34.36 27.98
CA LEU A 78 3.90 35.17 26.79
C LEU A 78 4.91 35.00 25.63
N ARG A 79 5.63 33.88 25.61
CA ARG A 79 6.63 33.49 24.60
C ARG A 79 5.97 32.71 23.46
N LYS A 80 5.20 33.42 22.63
CA LYS A 80 4.36 32.82 21.57
C LYS A 80 5.16 31.97 20.57
N SER A 81 6.33 32.43 20.14
CA SER A 81 7.18 31.72 19.17
C SER A 81 7.68 30.37 19.68
N GLU A 82 8.05 30.32 20.96
CA GLU A 82 8.56 29.16 21.65
C GLU A 82 7.43 28.15 21.90
N ALA A 83 6.26 28.63 22.34
CA ALA A 83 5.06 27.80 22.49
C ALA A 83 4.68 27.11 21.17
N GLU A 84 4.74 27.84 20.05
CA GLU A 84 4.51 27.28 18.71
C GLU A 84 5.54 26.23 18.32
N ALA A 85 6.81 26.48 18.64
CA ALA A 85 7.89 25.53 18.37
C ALA A 85 7.67 24.23 19.16
N ASP A 86 7.25 24.32 20.42
CA ASP A 86 6.99 23.16 21.26
C ASP A 86 5.73 22.40 20.86
N ILE A 87 4.64 23.10 20.49
CA ILE A 87 3.47 22.45 19.88
C ILE A 87 3.85 21.71 18.60
N LYS A 88 4.71 22.30 17.76
CA LYS A 88 5.18 21.62 16.54
C LYS A 88 6.00 20.37 16.87
N LYS A 89 6.79 20.39 17.95
CA LYS A 89 7.52 19.19 18.42
C LYS A 89 6.57 18.14 19.01
N LEU A 90 5.56 18.57 19.76
CA LEU A 90 4.47 17.73 20.26
C LEU A 90 3.77 17.01 19.11
N LEU A 91 3.32 17.75 18.09
CA LEU A 91 2.63 17.17 16.93
C LEU A 91 3.52 16.25 16.09
N LYS A 92 4.82 16.56 15.99
CA LYS A 92 5.83 15.66 15.38
C LYS A 92 6.01 14.36 16.16
N THR A 93 5.82 14.39 17.47
CA THR A 93 5.89 13.21 18.34
C THR A 93 4.58 12.43 18.22
N ASN A 94 3.45 13.08 18.46
CA ASN A 94 2.11 12.52 18.32
C ASN A 94 1.19 13.47 17.50
N PRO A 95 0.96 13.17 16.20
CA PRO A 95 0.03 13.95 15.36
C PRO A 95 -1.41 13.97 15.89
N PHE A 96 -1.75 13.02 16.75
CA PHE A 96 -3.09 12.78 17.29
C PHE A 96 -3.27 13.30 18.72
N SER A 97 -2.33 14.12 19.22
CA SER A 97 -2.40 14.67 20.57
C SER A 97 -3.74 15.41 20.81
N VAL A 98 -4.35 15.14 21.95
CA VAL A 98 -5.72 15.51 22.30
C VAL A 98 -5.70 16.67 23.29
N VAL A 99 -6.72 17.53 23.23
CA VAL A 99 -6.93 18.58 24.22
C VAL A 99 -7.91 18.09 25.29
N ASP A 100 -7.65 18.48 26.52
CA ASP A 100 -8.59 18.35 27.61
C ASP A 100 -9.36 19.68 27.70
N GLU A 101 -10.58 19.74 27.15
CA GLU A 101 -11.36 20.99 27.11
C GLU A 101 -11.73 21.53 28.49
N GLU A 102 -11.73 20.68 29.53
CA GLU A 102 -12.06 21.09 30.89
C GLU A 102 -10.83 21.64 31.63
N ASN A 103 -9.64 21.10 31.34
CA ASN A 103 -8.42 21.40 32.10
C ASN A 103 -7.38 22.23 31.34
N ASP A 104 -7.37 22.20 30.01
CA ASP A 104 -6.41 22.94 29.21
C ASP A 104 -6.86 24.41 29.00
N PRO A 105 -5.94 25.38 29.12
CA PRO A 105 -6.28 26.79 28.89
C PRO A 105 -6.67 27.04 27.44
N GLN A 106 -7.60 27.98 27.23
CA GLN A 106 -8.14 28.32 25.92
C GLN A 106 -7.04 28.69 24.91
N GLU A 107 -6.00 29.40 25.33
CA GLU A 107 -4.87 29.80 24.50
C GLU A 107 -4.10 28.59 23.96
N TYR A 108 -3.95 27.52 24.77
CA TYR A 108 -3.31 26.28 24.33
C TYR A 108 -4.18 25.57 23.28
N ILE A 109 -5.49 25.48 23.54
CA ILE A 109 -6.46 24.85 22.63
C ILE A 109 -6.43 25.56 21.28
N GLU A 110 -6.52 26.89 21.27
CA GLU A 110 -6.46 27.71 20.05
C GLU A 110 -5.13 27.54 19.31
N LEU A 111 -4.01 27.61 20.03
CA LEU A 111 -2.69 27.50 19.42
C LEU A 111 -2.46 26.14 18.78
N LEU A 112 -2.85 25.05 19.46
CA LEU A 112 -2.76 23.69 18.93
C LEU A 112 -3.68 23.51 17.70
N ASN A 113 -4.86 24.13 17.71
CA ASN A 113 -5.84 24.05 16.63
C ASN A 113 -5.45 24.87 15.40
N ASN A 114 -4.56 25.84 15.56
CA ASN A 114 -4.00 26.60 14.45
C ASN A 114 -3.08 25.76 13.56
N PHE A 115 -2.64 24.56 13.97
CA PHE A 115 -1.83 23.69 13.11
C PHE A 115 -2.67 22.75 12.24
N ASN A 116 -2.26 22.59 10.98
CA ASN A 116 -2.79 21.55 10.11
C ASN A 116 -2.27 20.18 10.57
N ARG A 117 -3.20 19.26 10.88
CA ARG A 117 -2.92 17.89 11.31
C ARG A 117 -3.25 16.84 10.24
N GLN A 118 -3.50 17.26 9.00
CA GLN A 118 -3.71 16.35 7.88
C GLN A 118 -2.36 15.78 7.38
N PRO A 119 -2.33 14.50 6.96
CA PRO A 119 -1.17 13.97 6.25
C PRO A 119 -0.90 14.80 5.00
N SER A 120 0.37 15.01 4.69
CA SER A 120 0.79 15.70 3.48
C SER A 120 1.06 14.73 2.34
N PHE A 121 1.72 13.61 2.66
CA PHE A 121 2.03 12.55 1.71
C PHE A 121 2.08 11.19 2.41
N TYR A 122 2.12 10.13 1.62
CA TYR A 122 2.23 8.76 2.09
C TYR A 122 3.07 7.91 1.16
N TYR A 123 3.69 6.87 1.71
CA TYR A 123 4.07 5.69 0.93
C TYR A 123 3.19 4.53 1.36
N GLY A 124 3.05 3.53 0.51
CA GLY A 124 2.35 2.31 0.86
C GLY A 124 2.86 1.10 0.10
N VAL A 125 2.33 -0.03 0.53
CA VAL A 125 2.48 -1.31 -0.13
C VAL A 125 1.07 -1.90 -0.29
N GLU A 126 0.80 -2.53 -1.41
CA GLU A 126 -0.40 -3.32 -1.63
C GLU A 126 -0.05 -4.62 -2.34
N ALA A 127 -0.78 -5.68 -2.02
CA ALA A 127 -0.65 -6.97 -2.68
C ALA A 127 -2.01 -7.64 -2.75
N GLY A 128 -2.22 -8.45 -3.78
CA GLY A 128 -3.53 -8.99 -4.07
C GLY A 128 -3.55 -10.11 -5.09
N GLY A 129 -4.74 -10.67 -5.28
CA GLY A 129 -5.04 -11.57 -6.38
C GLY A 129 -5.69 -10.81 -7.53
N ASN A 130 -5.46 -11.27 -8.75
CA ASN A 130 -6.17 -10.78 -9.93
C ASN A 130 -6.85 -11.93 -10.68
N LEU A 131 -7.97 -11.64 -11.34
CA LEU A 131 -8.71 -12.56 -12.20
C LEU A 131 -8.72 -12.02 -13.62
N GLY A 132 -8.21 -12.81 -14.56
CA GLY A 132 -8.23 -12.52 -15.99
C GLY A 132 -9.63 -12.69 -16.59
N LEU A 133 -10.13 -11.65 -17.23
CA LEU A 133 -11.39 -11.64 -17.98
C LEU A 133 -11.07 -11.38 -19.45
N VAL A 134 -10.91 -12.46 -20.20
CA VAL A 134 -10.55 -12.38 -21.62
C VAL A 134 -11.77 -12.01 -22.46
N GLN A 135 -11.67 -10.90 -23.17
CA GLN A 135 -12.60 -10.48 -24.20
C GLN A 135 -11.95 -10.73 -25.57
N VAL A 136 -12.54 -11.63 -26.36
CA VAL A 136 -12.11 -11.89 -27.73
C VAL A 136 -12.68 -10.82 -28.66
N ASP A 137 -11.81 -10.12 -29.38
CA ASP A 137 -12.19 -9.13 -30.38
C ASP A 137 -12.39 -9.77 -31.76
N ARG A 138 -11.49 -10.71 -32.13
CA ARG A 138 -11.59 -11.51 -33.35
C ARG A 138 -11.04 -12.90 -33.11
N SER A 139 -11.77 -13.91 -33.56
CA SER A 139 -11.29 -15.29 -33.52
C SER A 139 -10.65 -15.71 -34.83
N TYR A 140 -9.57 -16.49 -34.73
CA TYR A 140 -8.83 -17.04 -35.86
C TYR A 140 -8.75 -18.56 -35.75
N VAL A 141 -9.09 -19.25 -36.84
CA VAL A 141 -9.09 -20.71 -36.90
C VAL A 141 -8.35 -21.18 -38.15
N ILE A 142 -7.67 -22.32 -38.05
CA ILE A 142 -7.04 -22.97 -39.20
C ILE A 142 -8.08 -23.70 -40.07
N THR A 143 -9.22 -24.06 -39.48
CA THR A 143 -10.22 -24.94 -40.09
C THR A 143 -11.63 -24.47 -39.73
N GLN A 144 -12.61 -24.71 -40.59
CA GLN A 144 -14.00 -24.27 -40.37
C GLN A 144 -14.74 -25.09 -39.29
N ASP A 145 -14.14 -26.16 -38.77
CA ASP A 145 -14.80 -27.16 -37.91
C ASP A 145 -14.59 -26.93 -36.40
N VAL A 146 -13.90 -25.86 -35.98
CA VAL A 146 -13.65 -25.59 -34.55
C VAL A 146 -14.93 -25.04 -33.90
N GLN A 147 -15.59 -25.86 -33.08
CA GLN A 147 -16.95 -25.57 -32.59
C GLN A 147 -17.05 -24.57 -31.42
N SER A 148 -15.97 -24.20 -30.74
CA SER A 148 -15.89 -23.02 -29.85
C SER A 148 -14.58 -23.05 -29.04
N SER A 149 -13.93 -21.89 -28.93
CA SER A 149 -12.80 -21.67 -28.04
C SER A 149 -13.32 -21.08 -26.73
N ASN A 150 -13.05 -21.75 -25.59
CA ASN A 150 -13.47 -21.25 -24.28
C ASN A 150 -12.26 -20.72 -23.51
N TYR A 151 -12.33 -19.46 -23.11
CA TYR A 151 -11.36 -18.86 -22.20
C TYR A 151 -11.78 -19.13 -20.75
N ASN A 152 -10.87 -19.71 -19.98
CA ASN A 152 -11.09 -19.98 -18.57
C ASN A 152 -10.44 -18.86 -17.74
N GLU A 153 -11.19 -18.38 -16.74
CA GLU A 153 -10.69 -17.41 -15.77
C GLU A 153 -9.62 -18.08 -14.91
N GLN A 154 -8.45 -17.45 -14.81
CA GLN A 154 -7.35 -17.94 -14.00
C GLN A 154 -6.90 -16.88 -13.00
N VAL A 155 -6.41 -17.35 -11.86
CA VAL A 155 -5.95 -16.49 -10.76
C VAL A 155 -4.49 -16.10 -10.99
N GLY A 156 -4.23 -14.80 -10.92
CA GLY A 156 -2.90 -14.21 -10.83
C GLY A 156 -2.68 -13.52 -9.49
N PHE A 157 -1.50 -12.91 -9.35
CA PHE A 157 -1.19 -12.06 -8.19
C PHE A 157 -0.51 -10.77 -8.64
N GLU A 158 -0.65 -9.74 -7.82
CA GLU A 158 0.05 -8.48 -8.02
C GLU A 158 0.53 -7.88 -6.71
N GLY A 159 1.56 -7.05 -6.79
CA GLY A 159 2.09 -6.30 -5.67
C GLY A 159 2.66 -4.98 -6.13
N ASN A 160 2.24 -3.88 -5.50
CA ASN A 160 2.64 -2.53 -5.86
C ASN A 160 3.20 -1.77 -4.64
N LEU A 161 4.18 -0.92 -4.91
CA LEU A 161 4.58 0.18 -4.05
C LEU A 161 3.83 1.42 -4.53
N ASN A 162 3.24 2.17 -3.59
CA ASN A 162 2.54 3.41 -3.90
C ASN A 162 3.11 4.60 -3.15
N PHE A 163 3.09 5.76 -3.80
CA PHE A 163 3.44 7.06 -3.22
C PHE A 163 2.33 8.04 -3.56
N GLY A 164 1.83 8.79 -2.58
CA GLY A 164 0.73 9.73 -2.83
C GLY A 164 0.75 10.97 -1.96
N MET A 165 -0.03 11.96 -2.36
CA MET A 165 -0.16 13.26 -1.72
C MET A 165 -1.64 13.63 -1.59
N TYR A 166 -2.00 14.18 -0.43
CA TYR A 166 -3.36 14.68 -0.20
C TYR A 166 -3.51 16.07 -0.81
N LEU A 167 -4.48 16.24 -1.72
CA LEU A 167 -4.90 17.55 -2.22
C LEU A 167 -5.91 18.17 -1.25
N TYR A 168 -6.85 17.34 -0.79
CA TYR A 168 -7.86 17.65 0.21
C TYR A 168 -8.04 16.44 1.14
N HIS A 169 -8.75 16.63 2.25
CA HIS A 169 -9.04 15.52 3.17
C HIS A 169 -9.83 14.37 2.53
N TRP A 170 -10.55 14.64 1.44
CA TRP A 170 -11.37 13.68 0.70
C TRP A 170 -10.72 13.27 -0.63
N LEU A 171 -9.62 13.90 -1.05
CA LEU A 171 -9.02 13.69 -2.36
C LEU A 171 -7.50 13.59 -2.25
N ASP A 172 -6.96 12.45 -2.66
CA ASP A 172 -5.52 12.25 -2.80
C ASP A 172 -5.18 11.69 -4.18
N TRP A 173 -3.99 12.00 -4.67
CA TRP A 173 -3.45 11.45 -5.90
C TRP A 173 -2.12 10.77 -5.60
N GLY A 174 -1.70 9.86 -6.46
CA GLY A 174 -0.42 9.20 -6.30
C GLY A 174 0.07 8.48 -7.54
N LEU A 175 1.25 7.93 -7.39
CA LEU A 175 1.93 7.06 -8.33
C LEU A 175 2.07 5.68 -7.72
N PHE A 176 2.08 4.66 -8.56
CA PHE A 176 2.41 3.31 -8.13
C PHE A 176 3.35 2.65 -9.13
N ALA A 177 4.11 1.68 -8.65
CA ALA A 177 4.92 0.79 -9.46
C ALA A 177 4.97 -0.59 -8.80
N GLY A 178 4.97 -1.65 -9.59
CA GLY A 178 4.81 -2.99 -9.07
C GLY A 178 5.06 -4.09 -10.08
N TYR A 179 4.65 -5.28 -9.69
CA TYR A 179 4.75 -6.50 -10.46
C TYR A 179 3.40 -7.19 -10.49
N ARG A 180 3.01 -7.69 -11.66
CA ARG A 180 1.80 -8.48 -11.86
C ARG A 180 2.12 -9.75 -12.62
N MET A 181 1.63 -10.86 -12.10
CA MET A 181 1.57 -12.13 -12.81
C MET A 181 0.10 -12.43 -13.15
N SER A 182 -0.17 -12.80 -14.39
CA SER A 182 -1.48 -13.23 -14.88
C SER A 182 -1.32 -14.54 -15.64
N THR A 183 -2.35 -15.38 -15.57
CA THR A 183 -2.42 -16.60 -16.37
C THR A 183 -3.65 -16.51 -17.27
N ILE A 184 -3.54 -16.97 -18.51
CA ILE A 184 -4.64 -17.09 -19.46
C ILE A 184 -4.72 -18.55 -19.86
N GLU A 185 -5.90 -19.14 -19.81
CA GLU A 185 -6.15 -20.49 -20.32
C GLU A 185 -7.20 -20.46 -21.42
N LEU A 186 -6.88 -21.12 -22.53
CA LEU A 186 -7.78 -21.36 -23.64
C LEU A 186 -7.94 -22.87 -23.84
N ARG A 187 -9.19 -23.33 -23.99
CA ARG A 187 -9.49 -24.71 -24.33
C ARG A 187 -10.27 -24.78 -25.64
N ASN A 188 -9.69 -25.48 -26.61
CA ASN A 188 -10.35 -25.76 -27.88
C ASN A 188 -10.71 -27.25 -27.91
N LYS A 189 -11.96 -27.54 -28.25
CA LYS A 189 -12.46 -28.90 -28.40
C LYS A 189 -12.59 -29.26 -29.88
N ASP A 190 -12.34 -30.52 -30.17
CA ASP A 190 -12.63 -31.16 -31.46
C ASP A 190 -12.05 -30.43 -32.68
N VAL A 191 -10.81 -29.95 -32.56
CA VAL A 191 -10.05 -29.44 -33.70
C VAL A 191 -9.86 -30.60 -34.68
N LEU A 192 -10.40 -30.47 -35.89
CA LEU A 192 -10.41 -31.52 -36.91
C LEU A 192 -11.08 -32.84 -36.46
N GLY A 193 -11.95 -32.79 -35.44
CA GLY A 193 -12.65 -33.98 -34.92
C GLY A 193 -11.78 -35.01 -34.21
N ILE A 194 -10.48 -34.74 -34.03
CA ILE A 194 -9.51 -35.68 -33.44
C ILE A 194 -8.63 -35.06 -32.35
N LEU A 195 -8.60 -33.72 -32.21
CA LEU A 195 -7.67 -33.04 -31.31
C LEU A 195 -8.41 -32.12 -30.33
N THR A 196 -8.14 -32.30 -29.04
CA THR A 196 -8.49 -31.32 -28.00
C THR A 196 -7.21 -30.63 -27.52
N THR A 197 -7.20 -29.29 -27.51
CA THR A 197 -6.05 -28.52 -27.01
C THR A 197 -6.39 -27.72 -25.76
N THR A 198 -5.42 -27.64 -24.86
CA THR A 198 -5.44 -26.72 -23.71
C THR A 198 -4.18 -25.90 -23.78
N TYR A 199 -4.35 -24.62 -24.07
CA TYR A 199 -3.29 -23.62 -24.12
C TYR A 199 -3.31 -22.82 -22.82
N GLN A 200 -2.14 -22.65 -22.20
CA GLN A 200 -1.99 -21.86 -20.99
C GLN A 200 -0.79 -20.92 -21.15
N GLU A 201 -1.01 -19.62 -20.99
CA GLU A 201 0.03 -18.59 -21.05
C GLU A 201 0.17 -17.91 -19.69
N GLN A 202 1.40 -17.90 -19.17
CA GLN A 202 1.77 -17.13 -17.98
C GLN A 202 2.49 -15.86 -18.42
N GLN A 203 1.94 -14.72 -18.04
CA GLN A 203 2.45 -13.40 -18.38
C GLN A 203 2.92 -12.69 -17.11
N GLN A 204 4.11 -12.09 -17.19
CA GLN A 204 4.69 -11.30 -16.11
C GLN A 204 4.86 -9.86 -16.57
N PHE A 205 4.39 -8.92 -15.78
CA PHE A 205 4.42 -7.50 -16.09
C PHE A 205 5.10 -6.71 -14.98
N PHE A 206 5.90 -5.73 -15.39
CA PHE A 206 6.16 -4.57 -14.55
C PHE A 206 4.99 -3.59 -14.75
N THR A 207 4.34 -3.19 -13.66
CA THR A 207 3.19 -2.28 -13.69
C THR A 207 3.60 -0.94 -13.13
N SER A 208 3.09 0.15 -13.70
CA SER A 208 3.26 1.48 -13.14
C SER A 208 2.10 2.37 -13.53
N GLY A 209 1.86 3.45 -12.80
CA GLY A 209 0.76 4.32 -13.15
C GLY A 209 0.47 5.42 -12.17
N VAL A 210 -0.67 6.04 -12.40
CA VAL A 210 -1.24 7.09 -11.56
C VAL A 210 -2.51 6.59 -10.91
N MET A 211 -2.80 7.07 -9.71
CA MET A 211 -4.03 6.79 -9.00
C MET A 211 -4.64 8.08 -8.42
N LEU A 212 -5.96 8.12 -8.37
CA LEU A 212 -6.75 9.15 -7.71
C LEU A 212 -7.71 8.47 -6.75
N ASN A 213 -7.66 8.84 -5.47
CA ASN A 213 -8.52 8.28 -4.44
C ASN A 213 -9.50 9.34 -3.93
N ILE A 214 -10.79 9.00 -3.94
CA ILE A 214 -11.88 9.78 -3.37
C ILE A 214 -12.28 9.10 -2.06
N ASN A 215 -11.90 9.70 -0.93
CA ASN A 215 -12.10 9.14 0.41
C ASN A 215 -13.37 9.71 1.05
N PHE A 216 -14.35 8.84 1.35
CA PHE A 216 -15.59 9.21 2.06
C PHE A 216 -15.39 9.22 3.57
N ARG A 217 -14.33 9.91 4.01
CA ARG A 217 -14.05 10.09 5.43
C ARG A 217 -14.95 11.20 5.96
N ARG A 218 -15.67 10.93 7.05
CA ARG A 218 -16.41 11.96 7.77
C ARG A 218 -15.42 13.02 8.23
N HIS A 219 -15.52 14.23 7.67
CA HIS A 219 -14.76 15.37 8.16
C HIS A 219 -15.24 15.64 9.59
N PRO A 220 -14.36 15.66 10.61
CA PRO A 220 -14.77 16.13 11.92
C PRO A 220 -15.22 17.58 11.74
N LYS A 221 -16.54 17.84 11.88
CA LYS A 221 -17.13 19.18 11.71
C LYS A 221 -16.60 20.16 12.76
N ASN A 222 -16.16 19.62 13.90
CA ASN A 222 -15.49 20.35 14.96
C ASN A 222 -14.04 19.87 15.03
N ILE A 223 -13.11 20.81 14.95
CA ILE A 223 -11.65 20.60 15.04
C ILE A 223 -11.23 20.25 16.49
N TYR A 224 -12.19 20.00 17.39
CA TYR A 224 -11.88 19.61 18.75
C TYR A 224 -11.56 18.12 18.81
N LEU A 225 -10.27 17.81 18.97
CA LEU A 225 -9.83 16.55 19.53
C LEU A 225 -10.08 16.62 21.05
N SER A 226 -11.34 16.45 21.47
CA SER A 226 -11.67 16.16 22.87
C SER A 226 -11.40 14.68 23.16
N SER A 227 -11.31 14.28 24.43
CA SER A 227 -11.15 12.86 24.82
C SER A 227 -12.27 11.97 24.25
N GLU A 228 -13.46 12.53 24.00
CA GLU A 228 -14.58 11.85 23.33
C GLU A 228 -14.31 11.57 21.85
N ASN A 229 -13.63 12.48 21.15
CA ASN A 229 -13.25 12.33 19.74
C ASN A 229 -11.94 11.54 19.54
N GLU A 230 -11.15 11.31 20.60
CA GLU A 230 -9.92 10.51 20.56
C GLU A 230 -10.17 9.08 20.09
N LYS A 231 -11.23 8.44 20.61
CA LYS A 231 -11.67 7.11 20.14
C LYS A 231 -12.03 7.17 18.65
N SER A 232 -12.63 8.24 18.16
CA SER A 232 -13.01 8.34 16.74
C SER A 232 -11.83 8.49 15.76
N ILE A 233 -10.62 8.79 16.23
CA ILE A 233 -9.43 8.98 15.38
C ILE A 233 -8.40 7.86 15.57
N THR A 234 -8.24 7.36 16.79
CA THR A 234 -7.42 6.15 17.07
C THR A 234 -8.13 4.87 16.63
N THR A 235 -9.46 4.83 16.70
CA THR A 235 -10.32 3.83 16.05
C THR A 235 -11.18 4.50 14.99
N SER A 236 -10.54 5.12 13.99
CA SER A 236 -11.28 5.71 12.86
C SER A 236 -12.24 4.67 12.27
N PRO A 237 -13.53 4.99 12.15
CA PRO A 237 -14.49 4.06 11.59
C PRO A 237 -14.02 3.67 10.20
N LEU A 238 -14.20 2.40 9.87
CA LEU A 238 -13.99 1.90 8.53
C LEU A 238 -14.73 2.82 7.55
N TYR A 239 -14.02 3.44 6.61
CA TYR A 239 -14.62 4.38 5.67
C TYR A 239 -14.41 3.90 4.23
N PRO A 240 -15.42 4.07 3.36
CA PRO A 240 -15.29 3.70 1.97
C PRO A 240 -14.43 4.72 1.21
N PHE A 241 -13.83 4.27 0.12
CA PHE A 241 -13.18 5.12 -0.86
C PHE A 241 -13.37 4.55 -2.26
N ILE A 242 -13.28 5.42 -3.26
CA ILE A 242 -13.21 5.06 -4.67
C ILE A 242 -11.79 5.33 -5.16
N ARG A 243 -11.24 4.44 -5.98
CA ARG A 243 -9.96 4.62 -6.67
C ARG A 243 -10.16 4.60 -8.17
N LEU A 244 -9.56 5.56 -8.85
CA LEU A 244 -9.40 5.57 -10.31
C LEU A 244 -7.91 5.41 -10.62
N THR A 245 -7.56 4.61 -11.62
CA THR A 245 -6.17 4.40 -12.02
C THR A 245 -5.97 4.50 -13.52
N GLY A 246 -4.79 4.93 -13.93
CA GLY A 246 -4.28 4.78 -15.29
C GLY A 246 -2.95 4.05 -15.21
N ASN A 247 -2.86 2.89 -15.87
CA ASN A 247 -1.74 1.96 -15.74
C ASN A 247 -1.00 1.86 -17.09
N TYR A 248 0.32 1.90 -17.02
CA TYR A 248 1.24 1.48 -18.07
C TYR A 248 1.95 0.21 -17.59
N ASN A 249 1.75 -0.89 -18.32
CA ASN A 249 2.34 -2.18 -18.00
C ASN A 249 3.32 -2.60 -19.10
N GLN A 250 4.50 -3.02 -18.67
CA GLN A 250 5.56 -3.55 -19.53
C GLN A 250 5.61 -5.06 -19.34
N LEU A 251 5.30 -5.83 -20.38
CA LEU A 251 5.45 -7.27 -20.42
C LEU A 251 6.95 -7.62 -20.32
N LEU A 252 7.28 -8.44 -19.33
CA LEU A 252 8.64 -8.91 -19.04
C LEU A 252 8.86 -10.32 -19.60
N SER A 253 7.86 -11.20 -19.43
CA SER A 253 7.87 -12.54 -19.97
C SER A 253 6.46 -12.99 -20.36
N ALA A 254 6.40 -13.88 -21.33
CA ALA A 254 5.20 -14.57 -21.75
C ALA A 254 5.60 -16.00 -22.12
N ASP A 255 5.27 -16.94 -21.25
CA ASP A 255 5.62 -18.35 -21.38
C ASP A 255 4.35 -19.16 -21.52
N ALA A 256 4.26 -19.93 -22.60
CA ALA A 256 3.08 -20.68 -22.92
C ALA A 256 3.37 -22.18 -22.95
N SER A 257 2.42 -22.96 -22.46
CA SER A 257 2.38 -24.41 -22.62
C SER A 257 1.09 -24.80 -23.33
N ILE A 258 1.20 -25.72 -24.28
CA ILE A 258 0.06 -26.31 -24.96
C ILE A 258 0.07 -27.81 -24.72
N LYS A 259 -1.10 -28.35 -24.37
CA LYS A 259 -1.34 -29.78 -24.24
C LYS A 259 -2.36 -30.20 -25.30
N GLY A 260 -1.97 -31.12 -26.17
CA GLY A 260 -2.83 -31.74 -27.18
C GLY A 260 -3.21 -33.15 -26.75
N THR A 261 -4.49 -33.50 -26.89
CA THR A 261 -5.00 -34.86 -26.70
C THR A 261 -5.59 -35.33 -28.03
N PHE A 262 -4.98 -36.35 -28.62
CA PHE A 262 -5.35 -36.91 -29.92
C PHE A 262 -6.20 -38.16 -29.73
N ALA A 263 -7.43 -38.14 -30.24
CA ALA A 263 -8.31 -39.30 -30.34
C ALA A 263 -8.01 -40.03 -31.66
N LEU A 264 -7.27 -41.13 -31.56
CA LEU A 264 -6.96 -42.02 -32.68
C LEU A 264 -7.88 -43.25 -32.62
N GLU A 265 -8.00 -44.00 -33.72
CA GLU A 265 -8.82 -45.22 -33.73
C GLU A 265 -8.34 -46.24 -32.68
N GLY A 266 -9.05 -46.29 -31.55
CA GLY A 266 -8.79 -47.22 -30.44
C GLY A 266 -7.75 -46.77 -29.41
N SER A 267 -7.19 -45.56 -29.51
CA SER A 267 -6.22 -45.03 -28.53
C SER A 267 -6.33 -43.52 -28.31
N THR A 268 -5.74 -43.03 -27.22
CA THR A 268 -5.59 -41.60 -26.96
C THR A 268 -4.14 -41.30 -26.69
N GLU A 269 -3.56 -40.39 -27.46
CA GLU A 269 -2.20 -39.91 -27.27
C GLU A 269 -2.22 -38.49 -26.72
N THR A 270 -1.27 -38.17 -25.84
CA THR A 270 -1.14 -36.83 -25.25
C THR A 270 0.25 -36.31 -25.55
N SER A 271 0.32 -35.09 -26.09
CA SER A 271 1.57 -34.37 -26.29
C SER A 271 1.51 -33.03 -25.57
N GLN A 272 2.66 -32.56 -25.10
CA GLN A 272 2.78 -31.27 -24.45
C GLN A 272 4.05 -30.57 -24.93
N ASP A 273 3.91 -29.30 -25.28
CA ASP A 273 5.03 -28.42 -25.59
C ASP A 273 4.98 -27.16 -24.74
N GLN A 274 6.16 -26.55 -24.57
CA GLN A 274 6.31 -25.28 -23.85
C GLN A 274 7.32 -24.40 -24.58
N LYS A 275 6.99 -23.12 -24.70
CA LYS A 275 7.87 -22.13 -25.33
C LYS A 275 7.53 -20.72 -24.86
N SER A 276 8.51 -19.83 -24.87
CA SER A 276 8.26 -18.40 -24.77
C SER A 276 7.53 -17.89 -26.01
N VAL A 277 6.43 -17.17 -25.79
CA VAL A 277 5.63 -16.49 -26.81
C VAL A 277 5.81 -14.98 -26.77
N LEU A 278 6.82 -14.47 -26.04
CA LEU A 278 7.08 -13.04 -25.91
C LEU A 278 7.22 -12.31 -27.26
N THR A 279 7.83 -12.97 -28.26
CA THR A 279 7.97 -12.40 -29.61
C THR A 279 6.64 -12.24 -30.34
N LYS A 280 5.59 -12.96 -29.92
CA LYS A 280 4.22 -12.88 -30.46
C LYS A 280 3.35 -11.88 -29.70
N ARG A 281 3.92 -11.10 -28.78
CA ARG A 281 3.17 -10.17 -27.93
C ARG A 281 3.67 -8.74 -28.10
N TYR A 282 2.74 -7.78 -28.06
CA TYR A 282 3.07 -6.40 -27.75
C TYR A 282 3.57 -6.33 -26.32
N THR A 283 4.73 -5.69 -26.12
CA THR A 283 5.35 -5.63 -24.81
C THR A 283 4.79 -4.51 -23.93
N GLN A 284 3.89 -3.68 -24.46
CA GLN A 284 3.33 -2.53 -23.79
C GLN A 284 1.81 -2.66 -23.70
N GLU A 285 1.26 -2.31 -22.56
CA GLU A 285 -0.16 -2.38 -22.30
C GLU A 285 -0.62 -1.18 -21.49
N ILE A 286 -1.73 -0.57 -21.92
CA ILE A 286 -2.35 0.55 -21.23
C ILE A 286 -3.69 0.09 -20.68
N ARG A 287 -3.93 0.39 -19.40
CA ARG A 287 -5.22 0.09 -18.73
C ARG A 287 -5.79 1.31 -18.04
N LEU A 288 -7.12 1.37 -17.99
CA LEU A 288 -7.87 2.28 -17.13
C LEU A 288 -8.60 1.48 -16.07
N GLY A 289 -8.51 1.93 -14.82
CA GLY A 289 -9.05 1.21 -13.68
C GLY A 289 -10.01 2.04 -12.83
N GLY A 290 -11.00 1.36 -12.25
CA GLY A 290 -11.94 1.92 -11.29
C GLY A 290 -12.27 0.88 -10.22
N GLY A 291 -12.22 1.28 -8.95
CA GLY A 291 -12.43 0.37 -7.84
C GLY A 291 -13.06 1.02 -6.62
N ILE A 292 -13.62 0.19 -5.76
CA ILE A 292 -14.18 0.56 -4.47
C ILE A 292 -13.44 -0.17 -3.37
N GLY A 293 -13.18 0.53 -2.27
CA GLY A 293 -12.45 -0.06 -1.15
C GLY A 293 -12.92 0.46 0.19
N LEU A 294 -12.43 -0.21 1.24
CA LEU A 294 -12.66 0.14 2.63
C LEU A 294 -11.30 0.40 3.29
N LYS A 295 -11.18 1.52 3.99
CA LYS A 295 -9.93 1.96 4.62
C LYS A 295 -10.16 2.17 6.12
N LYS A 296 -9.19 1.74 6.93
CA LYS A 296 -9.19 1.90 8.38
C LYS A 296 -7.86 2.52 8.81
N GLN A 297 -7.95 3.72 9.38
CA GLN A 297 -6.77 4.40 9.91
C GLN A 297 -6.28 3.70 11.19
N TYR A 298 -4.98 3.51 11.29
CA TYR A 298 -4.29 3.00 12.47
C TYR A 298 -3.01 3.82 12.71
N LYS A 299 -3.01 4.63 13.77
CA LYS A 299 -1.90 5.55 14.10
C LYS A 299 -1.50 6.37 12.85
N ARG A 300 -0.21 6.38 12.52
CA ARG A 300 0.38 7.06 11.35
C ARG A 300 0.21 6.28 10.04
N GLY A 301 -0.84 5.48 9.90
CA GLY A 301 -1.09 4.77 8.67
C GLY A 301 -2.52 4.34 8.52
N ALA A 302 -2.81 3.61 7.46
CA ALA A 302 -4.11 2.98 7.26
C ALA A 302 -3.96 1.66 6.53
N PHE A 303 -4.72 0.66 7.00
CA PHE A 303 -4.96 -0.55 6.25
C PHE A 303 -6.16 -0.33 5.34
N TYR A 304 -6.15 -0.97 4.17
CA TYR A 304 -7.30 -0.94 3.28
C TYR A 304 -7.45 -2.26 2.53
N PHE A 305 -8.68 -2.50 2.11
CA PHE A 305 -9.05 -3.51 1.14
C PHE A 305 -9.63 -2.80 -0.08
N LEU A 306 -9.30 -3.25 -1.29
CA LEU A 306 -9.73 -2.67 -2.55
C LEU A 306 -10.17 -3.78 -3.51
N VAL A 307 -11.32 -3.58 -4.13
CA VAL A 307 -11.75 -4.35 -5.31
C VAL A 307 -11.74 -3.41 -6.50
N GLN A 308 -11.03 -3.78 -7.56
CA GLN A 308 -10.83 -2.91 -8.72
C GLN A 308 -11.03 -3.65 -10.03
N TYR A 309 -11.71 -3.01 -10.98
CA TYR A 309 -11.78 -3.46 -12.37
C TYR A 309 -10.76 -2.67 -13.20
N GLN A 310 -9.94 -3.35 -14.00
CA GLN A 310 -8.97 -2.75 -14.91
C GLN A 310 -9.28 -3.13 -16.36
N TYR A 311 -9.71 -2.14 -17.14
CA TYR A 311 -10.03 -2.27 -18.54
C TYR A 311 -8.77 -2.08 -19.41
N ALA A 312 -8.32 -3.13 -20.10
CA ALA A 312 -7.27 -3.07 -21.11
C ALA A 312 -7.74 -2.31 -22.36
N LEU A 313 -6.93 -1.34 -22.80
CA LEU A 313 -7.22 -0.51 -23.97
C LEU A 313 -6.71 -1.11 -25.29
N ASN A 314 -5.67 -1.94 -25.22
CA ASN A 314 -5.02 -2.50 -26.39
C ASN A 314 -4.95 -4.03 -26.31
N ASP A 315 -4.90 -4.63 -27.50
CA ASP A 315 -4.58 -6.04 -27.69
C ASP A 315 -3.09 -6.28 -27.37
N LEU A 316 -2.80 -7.48 -26.87
CA LEU A 316 -1.46 -7.96 -26.61
C LEU A 316 -0.89 -8.82 -27.73
N VAL A 317 -1.68 -9.26 -28.71
CA VAL A 317 -1.24 -10.15 -29.79
C VAL A 317 -0.63 -9.35 -30.96
N LEU A 318 0.56 -9.77 -31.39
CA LEU A 318 1.23 -9.17 -32.55
C LEU A 318 0.82 -9.89 -33.85
N GLU A 319 -0.03 -9.24 -34.65
CA GLU A 319 -0.62 -9.82 -35.87
C GLU A 319 0.43 -10.36 -36.86
N SER A 320 1.55 -9.67 -37.04
CA SER A 320 2.60 -10.08 -37.98
C SER A 320 3.30 -11.40 -37.63
N GLU A 321 3.18 -11.86 -36.39
CA GLU A 321 3.79 -13.10 -35.90
C GLU A 321 2.79 -14.25 -35.77
N ARG A 322 1.48 -13.99 -35.95
CA ARG A 322 0.40 -14.95 -35.70
C ARG A 322 0.57 -16.25 -36.48
N TYR A 323 0.85 -16.14 -37.78
CA TYR A 323 0.94 -17.27 -38.72
C TYR A 323 2.38 -17.75 -38.98
N LYS A 324 3.38 -17.21 -38.28
CA LYS A 324 4.76 -17.70 -38.46
C LYS A 324 4.85 -19.09 -37.85
N GLY A 325 4.92 -20.09 -38.74
CA GLY A 325 4.86 -21.51 -38.42
C GLY A 325 5.75 -21.88 -37.25
N ASP A 326 5.10 -22.15 -36.12
CA ASP A 326 5.71 -22.61 -34.90
C ASP A 326 5.07 -23.92 -34.45
N ILE A 327 5.61 -24.52 -33.40
CA ILE A 327 5.12 -25.82 -32.92
C ILE A 327 3.64 -25.78 -32.52
N PHE A 328 3.15 -24.64 -32.00
CA PHE A 328 1.75 -24.49 -31.59
C PHE A 328 0.78 -24.49 -32.79
N SER A 329 1.12 -23.75 -33.84
CA SER A 329 0.31 -23.72 -35.07
C SER A 329 0.44 -25.00 -35.90
N THR A 330 1.65 -25.58 -35.98
CA THR A 330 1.92 -26.74 -36.83
C THR A 330 1.52 -28.08 -36.21
N ALA A 331 1.77 -28.30 -34.92
CA ALA A 331 1.48 -29.59 -34.27
C ALA A 331 0.13 -29.61 -33.55
N TYR A 332 -0.36 -28.46 -33.08
CA TYR A 332 -1.58 -28.37 -32.28
C TYR A 332 -2.69 -27.55 -32.94
N ALA A 333 -2.46 -27.08 -34.17
CA ALA A 333 -3.40 -26.25 -34.90
C ALA A 333 -3.91 -25.03 -34.10
N HIS A 334 -3.09 -24.51 -33.18
CA HIS A 334 -3.41 -23.35 -32.34
C HIS A 334 -3.00 -22.05 -33.00
N ILE A 335 -3.93 -21.10 -33.03
CA ILE A 335 -3.70 -19.72 -33.48
C ILE A 335 -4.19 -18.79 -32.37
N ASP A 336 -3.43 -17.73 -32.11
CA ASP A 336 -3.82 -16.70 -31.16
C ASP A 336 -4.97 -15.85 -31.74
N ASP A 337 -6.07 -15.76 -31.00
CA ASP A 337 -7.14 -14.81 -31.22
C ASP A 337 -6.67 -13.38 -30.89
N ASP A 338 -7.32 -12.37 -31.47
CA ASP A 338 -7.16 -10.99 -31.00
C ASP A 338 -7.98 -10.83 -29.73
N TYR A 339 -7.32 -10.51 -28.62
CA TYR A 339 -7.98 -10.49 -27.33
C TYR A 339 -7.47 -9.37 -26.41
N ARG A 340 -8.38 -8.91 -25.57
CA ARG A 340 -8.07 -8.00 -24.46
C ARG A 340 -8.33 -8.72 -23.16
N ASN A 341 -7.33 -8.75 -22.29
CA ASN A 341 -7.46 -9.35 -20.97
C ASN A 341 -7.83 -8.27 -19.95
N HIS A 342 -9.10 -8.09 -19.62
CA HIS A 342 -9.51 -7.23 -18.51
C HIS A 342 -9.18 -7.91 -17.17
N LEU A 343 -9.10 -7.14 -16.07
CA LEU A 343 -8.80 -7.71 -14.76
C LEU A 343 -9.80 -7.27 -13.72
N VAL A 344 -10.17 -8.19 -12.83
CA VAL A 344 -10.73 -7.87 -11.52
C VAL A 344 -9.68 -8.18 -10.47
N THR A 345 -9.35 -7.20 -9.63
CA THR A 345 -8.29 -7.33 -8.64
C THR A 345 -8.83 -7.15 -7.23
N PHE A 346 -8.25 -7.91 -6.29
CA PHE A 346 -8.59 -7.94 -4.88
C PHE A 346 -7.31 -7.69 -4.09
N GLU A 347 -7.16 -6.48 -3.56
CA GLU A 347 -5.92 -6.02 -2.95
C GLU A 347 -6.12 -5.69 -1.47
N VAL A 348 -5.11 -6.03 -0.67
CA VAL A 348 -4.95 -5.53 0.70
C VAL A 348 -3.69 -4.67 0.73
N GLY A 349 -3.78 -3.50 1.33
CA GLY A 349 -2.63 -2.61 1.43
C GLY A 349 -2.52 -1.89 2.76
N TYR A 350 -1.33 -1.32 2.96
CA TYR A 350 -0.99 -0.45 4.08
C TYR A 350 -0.34 0.83 3.56
N GLN A 351 -0.82 1.98 4.02
CA GLN A 351 -0.23 3.30 3.75
C GLN A 351 0.35 3.87 5.03
N HIS A 352 1.57 4.37 4.99
CA HIS A 352 2.19 5.14 6.07
C HIS A 352 2.14 6.64 5.77
N TYR A 353 1.60 7.41 6.71
CA TYR A 353 1.30 8.82 6.59
C TYR A 353 2.38 9.71 7.19
N PHE A 354 2.79 10.71 6.42
CA PHE A 354 3.68 11.77 6.86
C PHE A 354 2.93 13.07 7.06
N TYR A 355 3.20 13.73 8.18
CA TYR A 355 2.53 14.93 8.59
C TYR A 355 3.48 16.12 8.51
N ARG A 356 3.08 17.18 7.81
CA ARG A 356 3.77 18.47 7.81
C ARG A 356 2.93 19.50 8.54
N PHE A 357 3.25 19.73 9.81
CA PHE A 357 2.57 20.72 10.64
C PHE A 357 2.97 22.13 10.22
N LYS A 358 2.04 22.83 9.57
CA LYS A 358 2.07 24.26 9.27
C LYS A 358 0.86 24.92 9.92
N LYS A 359 0.96 26.20 10.26
CA LYS A 359 -0.22 26.97 10.64
C LYS A 359 -1.23 27.00 9.48
N LYS A 360 -2.51 26.90 9.81
CA LYS A 360 -3.63 27.19 8.92
C LYS A 360 -3.54 28.68 8.57
N LYS A 361 -3.75 29.00 7.29
CA LYS A 361 -3.76 30.38 6.81
C LYS A 361 -5.10 31.03 7.09
#